data_AF-A0A971TQJ2-F1
#
_entry.id   AF-A0A971TQJ2-F1
#
_cell.length_a   1.000
_cell.length_b   1.000
_cell.length_c   1.000
_cell.angle_alpha   90.00
_cell.angle_beta   90.00
_cell.angle_gamma   90.00
#
_symmetry.space_group_name_H-M   'P 1'
#
loop_
_entity.id
_entity.type
_entity.pdbx_description
1 polymer ?
#
loop_
_entity_poly.entity_id
_entity_poly.type
_entity_poly.pdbx_seq_one_letter_code
_entity_poly.pdbx_strand_id
1 'polypeptide(L)'
;MAEPIWLDGYAGQTVEQLLALEGTHRIDSLVVAFEQALDQKAAREGDHSLTDEERVVPAVEALEREVNNGGYDQFFVNSSSEYASVIVDALRKIGCPRTAEITQSAISALGLTTFEADAIEEAIHAENAGRDSTLNECDSRYFDNDEDIAGRLFAFIKANKDKIRL
;
A
#
# COMPACT_ATOMS: atom_id res chain seq x y z
N MET A 1 14.18 -18.33 -20.55
CA MET A 1 13.19 -17.24 -20.67
C MET A 1 13.94 -15.94 -20.40
N ALA A 2 13.64 -14.86 -21.12
CA ALA A 2 14.26 -13.56 -20.84
C ALA A 2 13.81 -13.04 -19.47
N GLU A 3 14.66 -12.28 -18.78
CA GLU A 3 14.28 -11.62 -17.52
C GLU A 3 13.16 -10.60 -17.78
N PRO A 4 12.14 -10.52 -16.89
CA PRO A 4 11.08 -9.52 -17.05
C PRO A 4 11.64 -8.09 -16.97
N ILE A 5 11.10 -7.22 -17.83
CA ILE A 5 11.57 -5.83 -17.99
C ILE A 5 10.88 -4.94 -16.96
N TRP A 6 11.58 -3.90 -16.47
CA TRP A 6 10.96 -2.86 -15.65
C TRP A 6 10.12 -1.91 -16.51
N LEU A 7 8.88 -1.61 -16.12
CA LEU A 7 8.07 -0.59 -16.78
C LEU A 7 8.44 0.81 -16.26
N ASP A 8 8.90 1.69 -17.14
CA ASP A 8 9.27 3.09 -16.82
C ASP A 8 8.04 3.99 -16.62
N GLY A 9 7.19 3.63 -15.65
CA GLY A 9 6.04 4.39 -15.20
C GLY A 9 4.80 4.32 -16.09
N TYR A 10 3.74 4.95 -15.59
CA TYR A 10 2.46 5.08 -16.26
C TYR A 10 2.49 6.17 -17.33
N ALA A 11 2.08 5.83 -18.56
CA ALA A 11 2.07 6.70 -19.73
C ALA A 11 0.67 6.83 -20.37
N GLY A 12 -0.40 6.58 -19.61
CA GLY A 12 -1.78 6.65 -20.10
C GLY A 12 -2.32 5.33 -20.66
N GLN A 13 -1.73 4.20 -20.25
CA GLN A 13 -2.23 2.88 -20.63
C GLN A 13 -3.62 2.59 -20.04
N THR A 14 -4.45 1.80 -20.72
CA THR A 14 -5.66 1.26 -20.10
C THR A 14 -5.33 0.12 -19.13
N VAL A 15 -6.30 -0.27 -18.30
CA VAL A 15 -6.18 -1.45 -17.44
C VAL A 15 -5.79 -2.70 -18.26
N GLU A 16 -6.43 -2.94 -19.41
CA GLU A 16 -6.11 -4.08 -20.27
C GLU A 16 -4.70 -4.01 -20.83
N GLN A 17 -4.23 -2.81 -21.18
CA GLN A 17 -2.87 -2.62 -21.70
C GLN A 17 -1.82 -2.91 -20.62
N LEU A 18 -2.01 -2.45 -19.38
CA LEU A 18 -1.12 -2.78 -18.26
C LEU A 18 -1.16 -4.27 -17.90
N LEU A 19 -2.36 -4.87 -17.85
CA LEU A 19 -2.51 -6.31 -17.57
C LEU A 19 -1.88 -7.19 -18.65
N ALA A 20 -1.90 -6.76 -19.92
CA ALA A 20 -1.28 -7.49 -21.03
C ALA A 20 0.26 -7.55 -20.93
N LEU A 21 0.88 -6.74 -20.08
CA LEU A 21 2.33 -6.77 -19.83
C LEU A 21 2.74 -7.89 -18.86
N GLU A 22 1.79 -8.57 -18.22
CA GLU A 22 2.05 -9.74 -17.37
C GLU A 22 2.90 -10.79 -18.10
N GLY A 23 3.95 -11.29 -17.44
CA GLY A 23 4.88 -12.27 -18.00
C GLY A 23 5.97 -11.67 -18.91
N THR A 24 5.86 -10.38 -19.28
CA THR A 24 6.94 -9.65 -19.98
C THR A 24 7.60 -8.60 -19.09
N HIS A 25 6.83 -7.99 -18.18
CA HIS A 25 7.30 -6.99 -17.24
C HIS A 25 7.28 -7.52 -15.81
N ARG A 26 8.10 -6.93 -14.95
CA ARG A 26 8.10 -7.26 -13.51
C ARG A 26 6.80 -6.78 -12.88
N ILE A 27 6.21 -7.61 -12.02
CA ILE A 27 4.91 -7.33 -11.39
C ILE A 27 4.96 -6.09 -10.50
N ASP A 28 6.04 -5.90 -9.75
CA ASP A 28 6.29 -4.70 -8.94
C ASP A 28 6.21 -3.41 -9.78
N SER A 29 6.83 -3.39 -10.96
CA SER A 29 6.74 -2.23 -11.86
C SER A 29 5.33 -1.99 -12.43
N LEU A 30 4.52 -3.05 -12.57
CA LEU A 30 3.14 -2.94 -13.04
C LEU A 30 2.23 -2.37 -11.95
N VAL A 31 2.35 -2.83 -10.70
CA VAL A 31 1.55 -2.28 -9.58
C VAL A 31 1.89 -0.82 -9.31
N VAL A 32 3.17 -0.43 -9.41
CA VAL A 32 3.60 0.97 -9.37
C VAL A 32 2.95 1.79 -10.49
N ALA A 33 2.83 1.26 -11.71
CA ALA A 33 2.15 1.97 -12.79
C ALA A 33 0.64 2.12 -12.52
N PHE A 34 -0.01 1.12 -11.89
CA PHE A 34 -1.40 1.25 -11.44
C PHE A 34 -1.57 2.30 -10.34
N GLU A 35 -0.67 2.34 -9.35
CA GLU A 35 -0.64 3.40 -8.32
C GLU A 35 -0.53 4.78 -8.98
N GLN A 36 0.48 4.98 -9.84
CA GLN A 36 0.69 6.26 -10.53
C GLN A 36 -0.53 6.71 -11.34
N ALA A 37 -1.22 5.79 -11.99
CA ALA A 37 -2.43 6.08 -12.74
C ALA A 37 -3.59 6.52 -11.83
N LEU A 38 -3.77 5.85 -10.70
CA LEU A 38 -4.82 6.15 -9.72
C LEU A 38 -4.53 7.44 -8.95
N ASP A 39 -3.27 7.72 -8.63
CA ASP A 39 -2.85 8.99 -8.04
C ASP A 39 -3.10 10.15 -9.00
N GLN A 40 -2.80 9.97 -10.30
CA GLN A 40 -3.13 10.97 -11.32
C GLN A 40 -4.64 11.21 -11.44
N LYS A 41 -5.45 10.15 -11.35
CA LYS A 41 -6.91 10.27 -11.33
C LYS A 41 -7.39 11.03 -10.09
N ALA A 42 -6.94 10.65 -8.91
CA ALA A 42 -7.28 11.31 -7.64
C ALA A 42 -6.87 12.79 -7.65
N ALA A 43 -5.68 13.13 -8.17
CA ALA A 43 -5.24 14.50 -8.31
C ALA A 43 -6.11 15.35 -9.26
N ARG A 44 -6.70 14.73 -10.30
CA ARG A 44 -7.59 15.43 -11.25
C ARG A 44 -9.03 15.55 -10.73
N GLU A 45 -9.52 14.52 -10.06
CA GLU A 45 -10.96 14.31 -9.79
C GLU A 45 -11.32 14.34 -8.29
N GLY A 46 -10.32 14.41 -7.41
CA GLY A 46 -10.41 14.34 -5.96
C GLY A 46 -10.34 12.90 -5.42
N ASP A 47 -9.89 12.71 -4.18
CA ASP A 47 -9.69 11.39 -3.57
C ASP A 47 -10.98 10.58 -3.40
N HIS A 48 -12.13 11.26 -3.36
CA HIS A 48 -13.45 10.64 -3.33
C HIS A 48 -13.86 10.02 -4.68
N SER A 49 -13.07 10.25 -5.74
CA SER A 49 -13.32 9.66 -7.07
C SER A 49 -12.85 8.21 -7.16
N LEU A 50 -11.97 7.78 -6.25
CA LEU A 50 -11.50 6.41 -6.20
C LEU A 50 -12.57 5.49 -5.61
N THR A 51 -12.82 4.36 -6.27
CA THR A 51 -13.65 3.28 -5.72
C THR A 51 -12.93 2.58 -4.56
N ASP A 52 -13.68 1.79 -3.79
CA ASP A 52 -13.11 0.97 -2.71
C ASP A 52 -12.05 -0.01 -3.22
N GLU A 53 -12.21 -0.54 -4.44
CA GLU A 53 -11.20 -1.41 -5.08
C GLU A 53 -10.00 -0.64 -5.60
N GLU A 54 -10.19 0.57 -6.14
CA GLU A 54 -9.09 1.41 -6.59
C GLU A 54 -8.21 1.86 -5.43
N ARG A 55 -8.83 2.27 -4.30
CA ARG A 55 -8.11 2.73 -3.11
C ARG A 55 -7.22 1.66 -2.47
N VAL A 56 -7.46 0.37 -2.73
CA VAL A 56 -6.57 -0.72 -2.27
C VAL A 56 -5.16 -0.59 -2.84
N VAL A 57 -5.03 -0.13 -4.09
CA VAL A 57 -3.74 -0.08 -4.79
C VAL A 57 -2.77 0.93 -4.17
N PRO A 58 -3.07 2.25 -4.12
CA PRO A 58 -2.15 3.21 -3.52
C PRO A 58 -1.98 2.99 -2.02
N ALA A 59 -2.99 2.45 -1.31
CA ALA A 59 -2.85 2.11 0.10
C ALA A 59 -1.75 1.05 0.35
N VAL A 60 -1.77 -0.03 -0.43
CA VAL A 60 -0.80 -1.13 -0.28
C VAL A 60 0.58 -0.71 -0.79
N GLU A 61 0.67 -0.02 -1.91
CA GLU A 61 1.95 0.47 -2.44
C GLU A 61 2.59 1.51 -1.53
N ALA A 62 1.79 2.42 -0.93
CA ALA A 62 2.29 3.35 0.07
C ALA A 62 2.85 2.63 1.30
N LEU A 63 2.14 1.62 1.82
CA LEU A 63 2.66 0.81 2.92
C LEU A 63 3.99 0.14 2.54
N GLU A 64 4.04 -0.54 1.39
CA GLU A 64 5.25 -1.25 0.97
C GLU A 64 6.43 -0.29 0.83
N ARG A 65 6.20 0.87 0.20
CA ARG A 65 7.22 1.90 0.01
C ARG A 65 7.73 2.47 1.32
N GLU A 66 6.84 2.88 2.23
CA GLU A 66 7.26 3.52 3.48
C GLU A 66 7.94 2.53 4.43
N VAL A 67 7.39 1.32 4.59
CA VAL A 67 7.94 0.31 5.51
C VAL A 67 9.31 -0.18 5.03
N ASN A 68 9.50 -0.39 3.72
CA ASN A 68 10.82 -0.77 3.19
C ASN A 68 11.86 0.36 3.29
N ASN A 69 11.45 1.63 3.29
CA ASN A 69 12.37 2.77 3.34
C ASN A 69 12.73 3.19 4.77
N GLY A 70 11.78 3.13 5.70
CA GLY A 70 11.98 3.61 7.08
C GLY A 70 11.02 3.01 8.11
N GLY A 71 10.40 1.86 7.81
CA GLY A 71 9.54 1.15 8.74
C GLY A 71 8.14 1.75 8.90
N TYR A 72 7.38 1.19 9.83
CA TYR A 72 6.05 1.68 10.19
C TYR A 72 6.07 3.10 10.76
N ASP A 73 7.18 3.55 11.36
CA ASP A 73 7.35 4.94 11.77
C ASP A 73 7.18 5.88 10.56
N GLN A 74 7.91 5.59 9.47
CA GLN A 74 7.80 6.36 8.23
C GLN A 74 6.40 6.30 7.61
N PHE A 75 5.72 5.15 7.69
CA PHE A 75 4.33 5.00 7.23
C PHE A 75 3.36 5.93 7.98
N PHE A 76 3.58 6.17 9.28
CA PHE A 76 2.72 7.06 10.08
C PHE A 76 3.14 8.54 10.03
N VAL A 77 4.43 8.84 9.86
CA VAL A 77 4.94 10.21 9.76
C VAL A 77 4.63 10.84 8.41
N ASN A 78 4.68 10.06 7.33
CA ASN A 78 4.43 10.58 5.99
C ASN A 78 2.93 10.65 5.66
N SER A 79 2.60 11.21 4.49
CA SER A 79 1.22 11.34 4.02
C SER A 79 0.49 10.00 3.87
N SER A 80 1.23 8.89 3.78
CA SER A 80 0.70 7.52 3.78
C SER A 80 -0.17 7.18 5.00
N SER A 81 -0.06 7.94 6.09
CA SER A 81 -0.90 7.81 7.27
C SER A 81 -2.40 7.97 6.96
N GLU A 82 -2.76 8.62 5.85
CA GLU A 82 -4.14 8.67 5.35
C GLU A 82 -4.79 7.29 5.17
N TYR A 83 -3.97 6.26 4.89
CA TYR A 83 -4.42 4.90 4.67
C TYR A 83 -4.53 4.08 5.96
N ALA A 84 -4.15 4.61 7.13
CA ALA A 84 -4.11 3.88 8.39
C ALA A 84 -5.47 3.23 8.75
N SER A 85 -6.58 3.88 8.41
CA SER A 85 -7.93 3.36 8.68
C SER A 85 -8.36 2.19 7.77
N VAL A 86 -7.75 2.04 6.59
CA VAL A 86 -8.17 1.06 5.56
C VAL A 86 -7.14 0.00 5.24
N ILE A 87 -5.86 0.23 5.57
CA ILE A 87 -4.73 -0.59 5.11
C ILE A 87 -4.82 -2.05 5.58
N VAL A 88 -5.29 -2.30 6.80
CA VAL A 88 -5.45 -3.67 7.33
C VAL A 88 -6.45 -4.47 6.49
N ASP A 89 -7.58 -3.86 6.14
CA ASP A 89 -8.60 -4.52 5.32
C ASP A 89 -8.16 -4.63 3.86
N ALA A 90 -7.41 -3.66 3.33
CA ALA A 90 -6.79 -3.76 2.01
C ALA A 90 -5.83 -4.96 1.91
N LEU A 91 -4.95 -5.13 2.90
CA LEU A 91 -4.03 -6.28 2.97
C LEU A 91 -4.78 -7.62 3.05
N ARG A 92 -5.87 -7.69 3.82
CA ARG A 92 -6.74 -8.88 3.86
C ARG A 92 -7.41 -9.15 2.53
N LYS A 93 -7.90 -8.12 1.83
CA LYS A 93 -8.55 -8.24 0.51
C LYS A 93 -7.62 -8.81 -0.56
N ILE A 94 -6.33 -8.45 -0.53
CA ILE A 94 -5.34 -9.01 -1.45
C ILE A 94 -4.79 -10.37 -0.98
N GLY A 95 -5.18 -10.83 0.21
CA GLY A 95 -4.76 -12.12 0.75
C GLY A 95 -3.38 -12.11 1.40
N CYS A 96 -2.97 -11.00 2.02
CA CYS A 96 -1.77 -10.88 2.87
C CYS A 96 -2.14 -10.82 4.36
N PRO A 97 -2.69 -11.91 4.96
CA PRO A 97 -3.12 -11.89 6.34
C PRO A 97 -1.99 -11.65 7.34
N ARG A 98 -0.75 -12.11 7.09
CA ARG A 98 0.35 -11.89 8.04
C ARG A 98 0.79 -10.44 8.04
N THR A 99 0.94 -9.82 6.86
CA THR A 99 1.20 -8.39 6.77
C THR A 99 0.05 -7.61 7.42
N ALA A 100 -1.20 -8.02 7.23
CA ALA A 100 -2.34 -7.36 7.88
C ALA A 100 -2.27 -7.42 9.42
N GLU A 101 -1.87 -8.55 9.99
CA GLU A 101 -1.70 -8.72 11.45
C GLU A 101 -0.54 -7.88 12.00
N ILE A 102 0.58 -7.80 11.27
CA ILE A 102 1.72 -6.96 11.63
C ILE A 102 1.30 -5.48 11.59
N THR A 103 0.70 -5.04 10.48
CA THR A 103 0.20 -3.68 10.31
C THR A 103 -0.85 -3.31 11.36
N GLN A 104 -1.76 -4.22 11.70
CA GLN A 104 -2.73 -4.00 12.76
C GLN A 104 -2.04 -3.77 14.12
N SER A 105 -0.97 -4.52 14.40
CA SER A 105 -0.19 -4.36 15.63
C SER A 105 0.50 -3.00 15.69
N ALA A 106 1.09 -2.55 14.57
CA ALA A 106 1.69 -1.23 14.45
C ALA A 106 0.67 -0.11 14.66
N ILE A 107 -0.52 -0.22 14.06
CA ILE A 107 -1.63 0.73 14.23
C ILE A 107 -2.10 0.77 15.69
N SER A 108 -2.26 -0.39 16.33
CA SER A 108 -2.68 -0.47 17.73
C SER A 108 -1.65 0.16 18.69
N ALA A 109 -0.37 0.18 18.33
CA ALA A 109 0.68 0.82 19.12
C ALA A 109 0.52 2.34 19.22
N LEU A 110 -0.19 2.98 18.28
CA LEU A 110 -0.53 4.41 18.36
C LEU A 110 -1.49 4.73 19.51
N GLY A 111 -2.24 3.74 20.00
CA GLY A 111 -3.21 3.94 21.09
C GLY A 111 -4.42 4.81 20.70
N LEU A 112 -4.68 4.96 19.40
CA LEU A 112 -5.75 5.80 18.86
C LEU A 112 -7.06 5.03 18.71
N THR A 113 -8.17 5.74 18.88
CA THR A 113 -9.54 5.24 18.59
C THR A 113 -10.07 5.75 17.26
N THR A 114 -9.50 6.83 16.73
CA THR A 114 -9.80 7.44 15.43
C THR A 114 -8.50 7.74 14.69
N PHE A 115 -8.52 7.62 13.37
CA PHE A 115 -7.33 7.76 12.51
C PHE A 115 -7.36 9.06 11.70
N GLU A 116 -7.78 10.15 12.33
CA GLU A 116 -7.67 11.49 11.75
C GLU A 116 -6.19 11.88 11.64
N ALA A 117 -5.82 12.64 10.61
CA ALA A 117 -4.43 13.00 10.33
C ALA A 117 -3.72 13.63 11.54
N ASP A 118 -4.33 14.67 12.13
CA ASP A 118 -3.77 15.37 13.30
C ASP A 118 -3.56 14.43 14.51
N ALA A 119 -4.44 13.45 14.69
CA ALA A 119 -4.34 12.50 15.80
C ALA A 119 -3.19 11.51 15.59
N ILE A 120 -2.96 11.05 14.35
CA ILE A 120 -1.81 10.20 14.02
C ILE A 120 -0.51 10.99 14.17
N GLU A 121 -0.47 12.24 13.67
CA GLU A 121 0.69 13.11 13.77
C GLU A 121 1.08 13.37 15.24
N GLU A 122 0.12 13.75 16.09
CA GLU A 122 0.36 13.92 17.52
C GLU A 122 0.84 12.61 18.17
N ALA A 123 0.18 11.50 17.84
CA ALA A 123 0.49 10.21 18.43
C ALA A 123 1.85 9.66 18.02
N ILE A 124 2.35 9.90 16.81
CA ILE A 124 3.67 9.41 16.35
C ILE A 124 4.82 10.31 16.86
N HIS A 125 4.60 11.62 16.98
CA HIS A 125 5.63 12.54 17.46
C HIS A 125 5.77 12.61 18.98
N ALA A 126 4.77 12.15 19.75
CA ALA A 126 4.89 12.03 21.20
C ALA A 126 6.01 11.05 21.60
N GLU A 127 6.75 11.34 22.67
CA GLU A 127 7.74 10.40 23.20
C GLU A 127 7.03 9.16 23.79
N ASN A 128 7.26 7.99 23.21
CA ASN A 128 6.66 6.74 23.67
C ASN A 128 7.54 5.52 23.35
N ALA A 129 8.44 5.18 24.28
CA ALA A 129 9.34 4.03 24.11
C ALA A 129 8.62 2.69 23.93
N GLY A 130 7.39 2.54 24.45
CA GLY A 130 6.59 1.33 24.28
C GLY A 130 6.06 1.18 22.85
N ARG A 131 5.54 2.28 22.28
CA ARG A 131 5.17 2.36 20.86
C ARG A 131 6.39 2.08 19.99
N ASP A 132 7.49 2.79 20.21
CA ASP A 132 8.69 2.68 19.38
C ASP A 132 9.27 1.26 19.40
N SER A 133 9.30 0.61 20.57
CA SER A 133 9.69 -0.80 20.67
C SER A 133 8.75 -1.72 19.87
N THR A 134 7.44 -1.45 19.88
CA THR A 134 6.45 -2.24 19.15
C THR A 134 6.58 -2.04 17.65
N LEU A 135 6.82 -0.81 17.18
CA LEU A 135 7.02 -0.51 15.76
C LEU A 135 8.28 -1.22 15.24
N ASN A 136 9.40 -1.15 15.97
CA ASN A 136 10.63 -1.86 15.60
C ASN A 136 10.45 -3.39 15.49
N GLU A 137 9.63 -3.98 16.38
CA GLU A 137 9.27 -5.41 16.28
C GLU A 137 8.41 -5.67 15.04
N CYS A 138 7.46 -4.79 14.73
CA CYS A 138 6.64 -4.90 13.52
C CYS A 138 7.49 -4.79 12.25
N ASP A 139 8.46 -3.87 12.19
CA ASP A 139 9.40 -3.75 11.07
C ASP A 139 10.18 -5.06 10.88
N SER A 140 10.73 -5.61 11.96
CA SER A 140 11.47 -6.88 11.92
C SER A 140 10.61 -8.02 11.39
N ARG A 141 9.38 -8.14 11.91
CA ARG A 141 8.40 -9.16 11.47
C ARG A 141 7.95 -8.94 10.02
N TYR A 142 7.87 -7.69 9.55
CA TYR A 142 7.55 -7.36 8.17
C TYR A 142 8.68 -7.83 7.24
N PHE A 143 9.94 -7.54 7.57
CA PHE A 143 11.09 -7.98 6.77
C PHE A 143 11.26 -9.51 6.75
N ASP A 144 10.91 -10.20 7.83
CA ASP A 144 10.93 -11.67 7.90
C ASP A 144 9.72 -12.32 7.19
N ASN A 145 8.71 -11.54 6.79
CA ASN A 145 7.52 -12.07 6.13
C ASN A 145 7.77 -12.39 4.65
N ASP A 146 7.26 -13.52 4.18
CA ASP A 146 7.46 -14.03 2.82
C ASP A 146 6.21 -13.89 1.92
N GLU A 147 5.20 -13.13 2.35
CA GLU A 147 4.02 -12.86 1.53
C GLU A 147 4.39 -11.99 0.32
N ASP A 148 4.15 -12.52 -0.88
CA ASP A 148 4.30 -11.79 -2.15
C ASP A 148 3.23 -10.69 -2.30
N ILE A 149 3.47 -9.53 -1.69
CA ILE A 149 2.53 -8.39 -1.67
C ILE A 149 2.24 -7.91 -3.09
N ALA A 150 3.27 -7.61 -3.89
CA ALA A 150 3.12 -7.12 -5.27
C ALA A 150 2.36 -8.12 -6.16
N GLY A 151 2.71 -9.42 -6.10
CA GLY A 151 2.01 -10.46 -6.85
C GLY A 151 0.54 -10.59 -6.45
N ARG A 152 0.24 -10.52 -5.15
CA ARG A 152 -1.13 -10.58 -4.61
C ARG A 152 -1.94 -9.34 -4.95
N LEU A 153 -1.34 -8.16 -4.90
CA LEU A 153 -1.97 -6.91 -5.32
C LEU A 153 -2.29 -6.92 -6.82
N PHE A 154 -1.36 -7.38 -7.66
CA PHE A 154 -1.61 -7.53 -9.09
C PHE A 154 -2.72 -8.54 -9.39
N ALA A 155 -2.76 -9.67 -8.68
CA ALA A 155 -3.84 -10.64 -8.80
C ALA A 155 -5.20 -10.03 -8.40
N PHE A 156 -5.24 -9.21 -7.35
CA PHE A 156 -6.44 -8.46 -6.96
C PHE A 156 -6.89 -7.47 -8.04
N ILE A 157 -5.97 -6.69 -8.62
CA ILE A 157 -6.24 -5.77 -9.73
C ILE A 157 -6.86 -6.54 -10.91
N LYS A 158 -6.25 -7.64 -11.31
CA LYS A 158 -6.73 -8.49 -12.42
C LYS A 158 -8.13 -9.05 -12.16
N ALA A 159 -8.40 -9.49 -10.92
CA ALA A 159 -9.71 -10.02 -10.53
C ALA A 159 -10.81 -8.95 -10.48
N ASN A 160 -10.44 -7.68 -10.27
CA ASN A 160 -11.37 -6.55 -10.14
C ASN A 160 -11.25 -5.53 -11.28
N LYS A 161 -10.66 -5.92 -12.42
CA LYS A 161 -10.37 -5.02 -13.55
C LYS A 161 -11.56 -4.16 -14.01
N ASP A 162 -12.79 -4.70 -13.95
CA ASP A 162 -14.01 -3.99 -14.39
C ASP A 162 -14.44 -2.87 -13.41
N LYS A 163 -13.85 -2.84 -12.21
CA LYS A 163 -14.07 -1.85 -11.15
C LYS A 163 -12.92 -0.85 -11.02
N ILE A 164 -11.83 -1.06 -11.77
CA ILE A 164 -10.65 -0.18 -11.80
C ILE A 164 -10.72 0.63 -13.09
N ARG A 165 -10.61 1.95 -12.96
CA ARG A 165 -10.72 2.92 -14.05
C ARG A 165 -9.60 3.95 -13.91
N LEU A 166 -8.68 3.95 -14.87
CA LEU A 166 -7.51 4.84 -14.96
C LEU A 166 -7.83 6.11 -15.78
#